data_AF-A0A7J4NXG8-F1
#
_entry.id   AF-A0A7J4NXG8-F1
#
_cell.length_a   1.000
_cell.length_b   1.000
_cell.length_c   1.000
_cell.angle_alpha   90.00
_cell.angle_beta   90.00
_cell.angle_gamma   90.00
#
_symmetry.space_group_name_H-M   'P 1'
#
loop_
_entity.id
_entity.type
_entity.pdbx_description
1 polymer ?
#
loop_
_entity_poly.entity_id
_entity_poly.type
_entity_poly.pdbx_seq_one_letter_code
_entity_poly.pdbx_strand_id
1 'polypeptide(L)'
;MADPRLLSRCGIYCGACYVYRAERDGGTLLDELSAKIGVSRDEIKCNGCSGPVGEQWPNCQNCHFKTCQSGKGVENCAQCSDFETCPDYKRAIDFTTYRGEDMREGVSRIGAGDGEAWLAEQGKLWSCPACGQPLMWYDNNCRRCGEKVKQGPVMWTPAPRSEPRP
;
A
#
# COMPACT_ATOMS: atom_id res chain seq x y z
N MET A 1 4.41 -3.01 18.45
CA MET A 1 5.48 -2.57 17.53
C MET A 1 4.90 -2.54 16.13
N ALA A 2 5.20 -1.51 15.36
CA ALA A 2 4.71 -1.41 13.99
C ALA A 2 5.45 -2.42 13.09
N ASP A 3 4.76 -3.00 12.10
CA ASP A 3 5.35 -3.99 11.21
C ASP A 3 6.12 -3.29 10.06
N PRO A 4 7.47 -3.37 10.02
CA PRO A 4 8.27 -2.68 9.01
C PRO A 4 7.98 -3.15 7.59
N ARG A 5 7.37 -4.33 7.41
CA ARG A 5 6.96 -4.83 6.09
C ARG A 5 5.91 -3.94 5.42
N LEU A 6 5.20 -3.13 6.20
CA LEU A 6 4.14 -2.24 5.73
C LEU A 6 4.65 -0.91 5.20
N LEU A 7 5.92 -0.59 5.44
CA LEU A 7 6.58 0.58 4.87
C LEU A 7 7.22 0.16 3.55
N SER A 8 6.60 0.53 2.44
CA SER A 8 7.14 0.17 1.13
C SER A 8 8.45 0.91 0.85
N ARG A 9 9.28 0.33 -0.01
CA ARG A 9 10.54 0.94 -0.47
C ARG A 9 10.36 2.27 -1.22
N CYS A 10 9.14 2.59 -1.64
CA CYS A 10 8.78 3.86 -2.25
C CYS A 10 7.93 4.76 -1.34
N GLY A 11 7.81 4.46 -0.04
CA GLY A 11 7.11 5.32 0.93
C GLY A 11 5.60 5.15 1.02
N ILE A 12 5.04 4.08 0.44
CA ILE A 12 3.61 3.74 0.52
C ILE A 12 3.35 2.90 1.78
N TYR A 13 2.26 3.18 2.47
CA TYR A 13 1.77 2.42 3.62
C TYR A 13 0.90 1.25 3.18
N CYS A 14 1.47 0.05 3.15
CA CYS A 14 0.76 -1.15 2.72
C CYS A 14 -0.39 -1.56 3.66
N GLY A 15 -0.42 -1.03 4.90
CA GLY A 15 -1.48 -1.34 5.87
C GLY A 15 -2.88 -0.88 5.44
N ALA A 16 -2.98 0.06 4.48
CA ALA A 16 -4.23 0.53 3.87
C ALA A 16 -4.45 0.00 2.44
N CYS A 17 -3.57 -0.88 1.95
CA CYS A 17 -3.69 -1.48 0.61
C CYS A 17 -4.90 -2.41 0.50
N TYR A 18 -5.66 -2.32 -0.60
CA TYR A 18 -6.86 -3.15 -0.82
C TYR A 18 -6.59 -4.65 -0.81
N VAL A 19 -5.43 -5.12 -1.30
CA VAL A 19 -5.08 -6.56 -1.24
C VAL A 19 -4.76 -6.96 0.19
N TYR A 20 -3.93 -6.16 0.88
CA TYR A 20 -3.51 -6.41 2.26
C TYR A 20 -4.71 -6.41 3.22
N ARG A 21 -5.64 -5.46 3.04
CA ARG A 21 -6.89 -5.37 3.78
C ARG A 21 -7.82 -6.53 3.46
N ALA A 22 -8.03 -6.87 2.19
CA ALA A 22 -8.95 -7.93 1.79
C ALA A 22 -8.63 -9.28 2.46
N GLU A 23 -7.37 -9.69 2.48
CA GLU A 23 -6.94 -10.92 3.16
C GLU A 23 -7.27 -10.90 4.67
N ARG A 24 -7.04 -9.76 5.34
CA ARG A 24 -7.13 -9.65 6.82
C ARG A 24 -8.52 -9.34 7.33
N ASP A 25 -9.25 -8.48 6.63
CA ASP A 25 -10.62 -8.09 6.97
C ASP A 25 -11.63 -9.15 6.51
N GLY A 26 -11.29 -9.89 5.44
CA GLY A 26 -12.15 -10.93 4.90
C GLY A 26 -13.49 -10.38 4.43
N GLY A 27 -14.53 -11.20 4.62
CA GLY A 27 -15.93 -10.82 4.34
C GLY A 27 -16.15 -10.28 2.93
N THR A 28 -17.00 -9.26 2.83
CA THR A 28 -17.41 -8.65 1.56
C THR A 28 -16.25 -8.03 0.79
N LEU A 29 -15.24 -7.50 1.47
CA LEU A 29 -14.08 -6.92 0.78
C LEU A 29 -13.28 -8.00 0.04
N LEU A 30 -13.10 -9.17 0.66
CA LEU A 30 -12.42 -10.30 0.03
C LEU A 30 -13.22 -10.84 -1.16
N ASP A 31 -14.55 -10.94 -1.03
CA ASP A 31 -15.44 -11.35 -2.12
C ASP A 31 -15.42 -10.36 -3.30
N GLU A 32 -15.53 -9.06 -3.00
CA GLU A 32 -15.46 -7.98 -4.00
C GLU A 32 -14.14 -8.02 -4.77
N LEU A 33 -13.02 -8.17 -4.06
CA LEU A 33 -11.69 -8.19 -4.69
C LEU A 33 -11.49 -9.46 -5.54
N SER A 34 -11.89 -10.62 -5.01
CA SER A 34 -11.85 -11.92 -5.70
C SER A 34 -12.62 -11.85 -7.01
N ALA A 35 -13.85 -11.34 -6.99
CA ALA A 35 -14.69 -11.20 -8.18
C ALA A 35 -14.12 -10.19 -9.19
N LYS A 36 -13.64 -9.03 -8.72
CA LYS A 36 -13.08 -7.99 -9.61
C LYS A 36 -11.78 -8.39 -10.30
N ILE A 37 -10.94 -9.16 -9.62
CA ILE A 37 -9.64 -9.62 -10.17
C ILE A 37 -9.79 -10.94 -10.94
N GLY A 38 -10.80 -11.76 -10.62
CA GLY A 38 -11.00 -13.07 -11.25
C GLY A 38 -10.08 -14.16 -10.68
N VAL A 39 -9.84 -14.13 -9.37
CA VAL A 39 -9.02 -15.12 -8.64
C VAL A 39 -9.79 -15.65 -7.45
N SER A 40 -9.44 -16.83 -6.95
CA SER A 40 -10.08 -17.38 -5.74
C SER A 40 -9.71 -16.58 -4.49
N ARG A 41 -10.54 -16.70 -3.45
CA ARG A 41 -10.30 -16.06 -2.14
C ARG A 41 -8.94 -16.45 -1.55
N ASP A 42 -8.54 -17.71 -1.70
CA ASP A 42 -7.31 -18.27 -1.13
C ASP A 42 -6.03 -17.77 -1.82
N GLU A 43 -6.16 -17.19 -3.01
CA GLU A 43 -5.05 -16.59 -3.74
C GLU A 43 -4.76 -15.16 -3.29
N ILE A 44 -5.72 -14.48 -2.66
CA ILE A 44 -5.57 -13.11 -2.17
C ILE A 44 -4.77 -13.15 -0.86
N LYS A 45 -3.44 -13.11 -1.00
CA LYS A 45 -2.49 -13.11 0.11
C LYS A 45 -1.42 -12.05 -0.09
N CYS A 46 -1.08 -11.30 0.97
CA CYS A 46 -0.04 -10.28 0.93
C CYS A 46 0.49 -9.93 2.33
N ASN A 47 1.81 -10.04 2.52
CA ASN A 47 2.49 -9.65 3.76
C ASN A 47 3.26 -8.33 3.67
N GLY A 48 2.87 -7.45 2.74
CA GLY A 48 3.45 -6.12 2.58
C GLY A 48 4.64 -6.07 1.61
N CYS A 49 4.85 -4.90 1.00
CA CYS A 49 5.83 -4.71 -0.08
C CYS A 49 7.29 -4.95 0.35
N SER A 50 7.59 -4.74 1.62
CA SER A 50 8.92 -4.96 2.20
C SER A 50 9.07 -6.34 2.87
N GLY A 51 8.05 -7.21 2.79
CA GLY A 51 8.14 -8.62 3.20
C GLY A 51 8.89 -9.49 2.19
N PRO A 52 9.02 -10.82 2.44
CA PRO A 52 9.61 -11.76 1.48
C PRO A 52 8.91 -11.73 0.12
N VAL A 53 9.67 -11.88 -0.98
CA VAL A 53 9.12 -11.77 -2.35
C VAL A 53 7.97 -12.76 -2.59
N GLY A 54 8.10 -14.01 -2.13
CA GLY A 54 7.07 -15.04 -2.27
C GLY A 54 5.79 -14.78 -1.47
N GLU A 55 5.79 -13.80 -0.55
CA GLU A 55 4.64 -13.44 0.29
C GLU A 55 4.01 -12.10 -0.14
N GLN A 56 4.54 -11.46 -1.17
CA GLN A 56 3.97 -10.23 -1.72
C GLN A 56 2.89 -10.55 -2.74
N TRP A 57 1.92 -9.64 -2.89
CA TRP A 57 1.02 -9.67 -4.04
C TRP A 57 1.82 -9.58 -5.36
N PRO A 58 1.49 -10.34 -6.42
CA PRO A 58 2.28 -10.39 -7.65
C PRO A 58 2.63 -9.02 -8.27
N ASN A 59 1.70 -8.05 -8.23
CA ASN A 59 1.96 -6.71 -8.76
C ASN A 59 3.08 -5.99 -7.98
N CYS A 60 3.23 -6.28 -6.69
CA CYS A 60 4.29 -5.73 -5.85
C CYS A 60 5.62 -6.50 -6.04
N GLN A 61 5.58 -7.77 -6.41
CA GLN A 61 6.78 -8.54 -6.77
C GLN A 61 7.47 -7.95 -8.01
N ASN A 62 6.67 -7.54 -9.00
CA ASN A 62 7.13 -7.01 -10.29
C ASN A 62 7.07 -5.48 -10.39
N CYS A 63 7.01 -4.77 -9.27
CA CYS A 63 6.85 -3.31 -9.25
C CYS A 63 8.06 -2.59 -9.86
N HIS A 64 7.80 -1.62 -10.74
CA HIS A 64 8.83 -0.78 -11.38
C HIS A 64 9.83 -0.16 -10.39
N PHE A 65 9.35 0.33 -9.24
CA PHE A 65 10.22 0.92 -8.22
C PHE A 65 11.28 -0.07 -7.72
N LYS A 66 10.94 -1.35 -7.54
CA LYS A 66 11.89 -2.37 -7.08
C LYS A 66 12.96 -2.67 -8.12
N THR A 67 12.56 -2.75 -9.38
CA THR A 67 13.50 -2.91 -10.51
C THR A 67 14.44 -1.71 -10.61
N CYS A 68 13.91 -0.49 -10.53
CA CYS A 68 14.69 0.74 -10.58
C CYS A 68 15.69 0.83 -9.42
N GLN A 69 15.23 0.58 -8.19
CA GLN A 69 16.05 0.57 -6.97
C GLN A 69 17.20 -0.45 -7.08
N SER A 70 16.89 -1.68 -7.51
CA SER A 70 17.89 -2.74 -7.71
C SER A 70 18.93 -2.34 -8.76
N GLY A 71 18.49 -1.77 -9.89
CA GLY A 71 19.40 -1.29 -10.94
C GLY A 71 20.30 -0.13 -10.51
N LYS A 72 19.86 0.67 -9.54
CA LYS A 72 20.64 1.76 -8.93
C LYS A 72 21.45 1.33 -7.69
N GLY A 73 21.31 0.09 -7.22
CA GLY A 73 21.98 -0.38 -6.01
C GLY A 73 21.49 0.30 -4.72
N VAL A 74 20.24 0.77 -4.69
CA VAL A 74 19.62 1.38 -3.51
C VAL A 74 18.50 0.50 -2.97
N GLU A 75 18.29 0.51 -1.65
CA GLU A 75 17.26 -0.31 -1.01
C GLU A 75 15.88 0.33 -1.06
N ASN A 76 15.82 1.65 -1.11
CA ASN A 76 14.60 2.43 -1.12
C ASN A 76 14.81 3.78 -1.82
N CYS A 77 13.72 4.47 -2.13
CA CYS A 77 13.77 5.75 -2.83
C CYS A 77 14.47 6.86 -2.02
N ALA A 78 14.57 6.76 -0.70
CA ALA A 78 15.23 7.77 0.14
C ALA A 78 16.75 7.78 -0.06
N GLN A 79 17.33 6.66 -0.47
CA GLN A 79 18.75 6.50 -0.76
C GLN A 79 19.13 6.93 -2.19
N CYS A 80 18.15 7.28 -3.04
CA CYS A 80 18.40 7.65 -4.42
C CYS A 80 18.77 9.15 -4.52
N SER A 81 19.96 9.47 -5.04
CA SER A 81 20.40 10.85 -5.26
C SER A 81 19.47 11.67 -6.16
N ASP A 82 18.80 11.00 -7.09
CA ASP A 82 17.95 11.65 -8.11
C ASP A 82 16.48 11.73 -7.67
N PHE A 83 16.18 11.40 -6.41
CA PHE A 83 14.81 11.24 -5.93
C PHE A 83 13.94 12.49 -6.17
N GLU A 84 14.45 13.67 -5.81
CA GLU A 84 13.75 14.96 -5.94
C GLU A 84 13.35 15.30 -7.40
N THR A 85 14.12 14.80 -8.36
CA THR A 85 13.89 15.05 -9.79
C THR A 85 13.30 13.84 -10.52
N CYS A 86 13.05 12.72 -9.83
CA CYS A 86 12.63 11.45 -10.41
C CYS A 86 11.22 11.55 -11.05
N PRO A 87 11.09 11.39 -12.39
CA PRO A 87 9.80 11.52 -13.07
C PRO A 87 8.83 10.40 -12.72
N ASP A 88 9.32 9.17 -12.54
CA ASP A 88 8.47 8.03 -12.16
C ASP A 88 7.90 8.21 -10.75
N TYR A 89 8.71 8.77 -9.84
CA TYR A 89 8.26 9.09 -8.50
C TYR A 89 7.21 10.20 -8.50
N LYS A 90 7.43 11.28 -9.27
CA LYS A 90 6.44 12.35 -9.45
C LYS A 90 5.08 11.84 -9.93
N ARG A 91 5.06 10.94 -10.91
CA ARG A 91 3.81 10.30 -11.39
C ARG A 91 3.12 9.48 -10.30
N ALA A 92 3.89 8.79 -9.46
CA ALA A 92 3.31 8.00 -8.37
C ALA A 92 2.72 8.89 -7.26
N ILE A 93 3.32 10.04 -6.96
CA ILE A 93 2.82 10.98 -5.94
C ILE A 93 1.41 11.45 -6.27
N ASP A 94 1.15 11.79 -7.54
CA ASP A 94 -0.18 12.25 -7.96
C ASP A 94 -1.24 11.17 -7.67
N PHE A 95 -0.90 9.90 -7.96
CA PHE A 95 -1.77 8.76 -7.70
C PHE A 95 -1.99 8.50 -6.20
N THR A 96 -0.95 8.59 -5.36
CA THR A 96 -1.12 8.38 -3.91
C THR A 96 -1.89 9.53 -3.28
N THR A 97 -1.61 10.77 -3.68
CA THR A 97 -2.28 11.98 -3.17
C THR A 97 -3.78 11.93 -3.47
N TYR A 98 -4.14 11.48 -4.68
CA TYR A 98 -5.54 11.30 -5.09
C TYR A 98 -6.34 10.35 -4.18
N ARG A 99 -5.68 9.37 -3.55
CA ARG A 99 -6.28 8.44 -2.59
C ARG A 99 -6.02 8.79 -1.11
N GLY A 100 -5.55 10.00 -0.82
CA GLY A 100 -5.34 10.48 0.56
C GLY A 100 -4.03 10.04 1.21
N GLU A 101 -3.06 9.53 0.44
CA GLU A 101 -1.76 9.10 0.95
C GLU A 101 -0.62 9.96 0.38
N ASP A 102 0.27 10.48 1.24
CA ASP A 102 1.48 11.17 0.79
C ASP A 102 2.71 10.24 0.88
N MET A 103 3.08 9.64 -0.26
CA MET A 103 4.25 8.77 -0.32
C MET A 103 5.58 9.52 -0.09
N ARG A 104 5.64 10.85 -0.31
CA ARG A 104 6.85 11.65 -0.04
C ARG A 104 7.19 11.64 1.43
N GLU A 105 6.18 11.75 2.29
CA GLU A 105 6.38 11.69 3.73
C GLU A 105 6.97 10.33 4.13
N GLY A 106 6.43 9.24 3.58
CA GLY A 106 6.96 7.89 3.83
C GLY A 106 8.43 7.76 3.43
N VAL A 107 8.83 8.25 2.25
CA VAL A 107 10.24 8.23 1.84
C VAL A 107 11.12 9.11 2.74
N SER A 108 10.67 10.32 3.07
CA SER A 108 11.40 11.22 3.98
C SER A 108 11.65 10.57 5.34
N ARG A 109 10.61 9.96 5.93
CA ARG A 109 10.69 9.27 7.23
C ARG A 109 11.58 8.03 7.18
N ILE A 110 11.56 7.27 6.09
CA ILE A 110 12.53 6.18 5.87
C ILE A 110 13.96 6.74 5.90
N GLY A 111 14.23 7.80 5.14
CA GLY A 111 15.56 8.41 5.04
C GLY A 111 16.07 8.98 6.36
N ALA A 112 15.16 9.49 7.20
CA ALA A 112 15.46 9.99 8.53
C ALA A 112 15.62 8.89 9.60
N GLY A 113 15.37 7.61 9.26
CA GLY A 113 15.40 6.51 10.23
C GLY A 113 14.18 6.45 11.16
N ASP A 114 13.11 7.16 10.82
CA ASP A 114 11.90 7.34 11.64
C ASP A 114 10.70 6.51 11.14
N GLY A 115 10.98 5.39 10.47
CA GLY A 115 9.97 4.56 9.82
C GLY A 115 8.98 3.92 10.80
N GLU A 116 9.40 3.57 12.01
CA GLU A 116 8.51 2.96 13.01
C GLU A 116 7.47 3.97 13.53
N ALA A 117 7.90 5.21 13.84
CA ALA A 117 6.98 6.24 14.28
C ALA A 117 5.99 6.60 13.16
N TRP A 118 6.48 6.77 11.93
CA TRP A 118 5.63 7.00 10.77
C TRP A 118 4.62 5.87 10.56
N LEU A 119 5.01 4.60 10.70
CA LEU A 119 4.07 3.49 10.60
C LEU A 119 2.99 3.53 11.69
N ALA A 120 3.34 3.93 12.92
CA ALA A 120 2.38 4.09 13.99
C ALA A 120 1.40 5.24 13.73
N GLU A 121 1.88 6.35 13.15
CA GLU A 121 1.05 7.48 12.70
C GLU A 121 0.10 7.05 11.58
N GLN A 122 0.60 6.37 10.55
CA GLN A 122 -0.22 5.85 9.44
C GLN A 122 -1.24 4.82 9.94
N GLY A 123 -0.88 3.96 10.90
CA GLY A 123 -1.82 3.05 11.53
C GLY A 123 -3.01 3.76 12.16
N LYS A 124 -2.79 4.93 12.79
CA LYS A 124 -3.86 5.76 13.35
C LYS A 124 -4.66 6.50 12.26
N LEU A 125 -3.96 7.06 11.27
CA LEU A 125 -4.58 7.78 10.15
C LEU A 125 -5.55 6.88 9.37
N TRP A 126 -5.13 5.64 9.11
CA TRP A 126 -5.90 4.63 8.39
C TRP A 126 -6.72 3.74 9.33
N SER A 127 -7.26 4.31 10.41
CA SER A 127 -8.18 3.64 11.31
C SER A 127 -9.48 4.44 11.45
N CYS A 128 -10.60 3.74 11.53
CA CYS A 128 -11.90 4.37 11.73
C CYS A 128 -11.91 5.12 13.08
N PRO A 129 -12.26 6.42 13.10
CA PRO A 129 -12.29 7.19 14.34
C PRO A 129 -13.38 6.73 15.32
N ALA A 130 -14.44 6.08 14.82
CA ALA A 130 -15.56 5.62 15.65
C ALA A 130 -15.33 4.24 16.28
N CYS A 131 -14.73 3.29 15.55
CA CYS A 131 -14.60 1.90 16.02
C CYS A 131 -13.17 1.34 16.01
N GLY A 132 -12.18 2.11 15.54
CA GLY A 132 -10.78 1.70 15.46
C GLY A 132 -10.48 0.64 14.41
N GLN A 133 -11.46 0.19 13.61
CA GLN A 133 -11.21 -0.77 12.53
C GLN A 133 -10.27 -0.14 11.49
N PRO A 134 -9.24 -0.86 11.01
CA PRO A 134 -8.40 -0.35 9.94
C PRO A 134 -9.20 -0.08 8.66
N LEU A 135 -8.76 0.89 7.90
CA LEU A 135 -9.37 1.36 6.66
C LEU A 135 -8.51 0.98 5.46
N MET A 136 -9.17 0.79 4.32
CA MET A 136 -8.56 0.75 3.01
C MET A 136 -8.48 2.16 2.40
N TRP A 137 -7.47 2.44 1.57
CA TRP A 137 -7.31 3.68 0.77
C TRP A 137 -8.56 4.19 0.02
N TYR A 138 -9.56 3.33 -0.22
CA TYR A 138 -10.74 3.69 -1.00
C TYR A 138 -12.04 3.55 -0.20
N ASP A 139 -11.96 3.41 1.13
CA ASP A 139 -13.14 3.37 1.98
C ASP A 139 -13.74 4.77 2.15
N ASN A 140 -14.99 4.92 1.72
CA ASN A 140 -15.81 6.10 2.03
C ASN A 140 -16.53 5.97 3.37
N ASN A 141 -16.89 4.74 3.72
CA ASN A 141 -17.53 4.34 4.97
C ASN A 141 -16.75 3.19 5.57
N CYS A 142 -16.64 3.17 6.90
CA CYS A 142 -16.04 2.04 7.59
C CYS A 142 -16.87 0.78 7.33
N ARG A 143 -16.23 -0.26 6.79
CA ARG A 143 -16.90 -1.54 6.47
C ARG A 143 -17.42 -2.30 7.70
N ARG A 144 -17.01 -1.90 8.91
CA ARG A 144 -17.46 -2.49 10.17
C ARG A 144 -18.61 -1.75 10.83
N CYS A 145 -18.51 -0.42 11.01
CA CYS A 145 -19.51 0.36 11.75
C CYS A 145 -20.34 1.32 10.88
N GLY A 146 -20.02 1.48 9.59
CA GLY A 146 -20.72 2.37 8.67
C GLY A 146 -20.35 3.85 8.78
N GLU A 147 -19.55 4.24 9.78
CA GLU A 147 -19.09 5.63 9.98
C GLU A 147 -18.47 6.20 8.70
N LYS A 148 -18.72 7.48 8.42
CA LYS A 148 -18.16 8.13 7.24
C LYS A 148 -16.70 8.51 7.51
N VAL A 149 -15.77 7.84 6.83
CA VAL A 149 -14.32 7.98 7.08
C VAL A 149 -13.57 8.71 5.96
N LYS A 150 -14.26 8.87 4.82
CA LYS A 150 -13.93 9.76 3.70
C LYS A 150 -12.44 9.88 3.40
N GLN A 151 -11.80 8.91 2.72
CA GLN A 151 -10.57 9.20 1.98
C GLN A 151 -10.52 8.43 0.66
N GLY A 152 -10.64 9.17 -0.45
CA GLY A 152 -10.48 8.67 -1.81
C GLY A 152 -11.71 8.78 -2.72
N PRO A 153 -11.54 8.57 -4.03
CA PRO A 153 -12.60 8.69 -5.02
C PRO A 153 -13.65 7.60 -4.84
N VAL A 154 -14.89 7.90 -5.23
CA VAL A 154 -16.04 6.99 -5.06
C VAL A 154 -15.92 5.68 -5.85
N MET A 155 -15.04 5.64 -6.86
CA MET A 155 -14.88 4.50 -7.77
C MET A 155 -13.49 3.90 -7.61
N TRP A 156 -13.44 2.71 -7.00
CA TRP A 156 -12.24 1.89 -6.91
C TRP A 156 -12.30 0.72 -7.91
N THR A 157 -11.31 0.70 -8.80
CA THR A 157 -11.02 -0.40 -9.72
C THR A 157 -9.65 -0.97 -9.36
N PRO A 158 -9.54 -2.24 -8.91
CA PRO A 158 -8.24 -2.86 -8.66
C PRO A 158 -7.46 -3.00 -9.96
N ALA A 159 -6.13 -2.91 -9.87
CA ALA A 159 -5.28 -3.24 -10.99
C ALA A 159 -5.41 -4.73 -11.30
N PRO A 160 -5.39 -5.15 -12.58
CA PRO A 160 -5.31 -6.56 -12.94
C PRO A 160 -4.12 -7.22 -12.24
N ARG A 161 -4.29 -8.47 -11.80
CA ARG A 161 -3.19 -9.25 -11.20
C ARG A 161 -2.11 -9.47 -12.26
N SER A 162 -0.86 -9.17 -11.94
CA SER A 162 0.25 -9.49 -12.84
C SER A 162 0.44 -11.00 -12.91
N GLU A 163 0.66 -11.52 -14.11
CA GLU A 163 1.02 -12.93 -14.28
C GLU A 163 2.38 -13.25 -13.62
N PRO A 164 2.57 -14.45 -13.07
CA PRO A 164 3.89 -14.94 -12.71
C PRO A 164 4.77 -14.94 -13.97
N ARG A 165 5.96 -14.33 -13.92
CA ARG A 165 6.94 -14.51 -14.99
C ARG A 165 7.57 -15.91 -14.85
N PRO A 166 7.78 -16.65 -15.96
CA PRO A 166 8.43 -17.95 -15.95
C PRO A 166 9.85 -17.88 -15.38
#